data_AF-A4FHH9-F1
#
_entry.id   AF-A4FHH9-F1
#
_cell.length_a   1.000
_cell.length_b   1.000
_cell.length_c   1.000
_cell.angle_alpha   90.00
_cell.angle_beta   90.00
_cell.angle_gamma   90.00
#
_symmetry.space_group_name_H-M   'P 1'
#
loop_
_entity.id
_entity.type
_entity.pdbx_description
1 polymer ?
#
loop_
_entity_poly.entity_id
_entity_poly.type
_entity_poly.pdbx_seq_one_letter_code
_entity_poly.pdbx_strand_id
1 'polypeptide(L)'
;MRKSLSRGLVSAAVLLGGVLVAPLATTPAAQANVFDCIDHAVNSGATNQQATAACEKPTTDECYQAFRTDHGAQSWAQDSCERGRED
;
A
#
# COMPACT_ATOMS: atom_id res chain seq x y z
N MET A 1 -20.98 -7.83 -41.39
CA MET A 1 -21.98 -6.74 -41.36
C MET A 1 -23.22 -7.21 -40.62
N ARG A 2 -23.45 -6.75 -39.38
CA ARG A 2 -24.74 -6.85 -38.70
C ARG A 2 -25.02 -5.52 -38.02
N LYS A 3 -25.83 -4.70 -38.70
CA LYS A 3 -26.48 -3.52 -38.14
C LYS A 3 -27.58 -4.01 -37.19
N SER A 4 -27.56 -3.56 -35.95
CA SER A 4 -28.75 -3.59 -35.10
C SER A 4 -28.93 -2.21 -34.48
N LEU A 5 -29.94 -1.49 -34.99
CA LEU A 5 -30.50 -0.27 -34.44
C LEU A 5 -31.52 -0.65 -33.37
N SER A 6 -31.62 0.15 -32.31
CA SER A 6 -32.86 0.60 -31.63
C SER A 6 -32.52 0.90 -30.17
N ARG A 7 -32.47 2.18 -29.81
CA ARG A 7 -33.59 3.01 -29.33
C ARG A 7 -33.98 2.68 -27.89
N GLY A 8 -33.52 3.56 -27.01
CA GLY A 8 -34.34 4.19 -25.99
C GLY A 8 -34.72 3.32 -24.79
N LEU A 9 -34.20 3.70 -23.63
CA LEU A 9 -35.02 4.17 -22.51
C LEU A 9 -34.08 4.84 -21.50
N VAL A 10 -34.26 6.15 -21.37
CA VAL A 10 -33.70 6.95 -20.29
C VAL A 10 -34.49 6.58 -19.05
N SER A 11 -33.89 5.80 -18.16
CA SER A 11 -34.40 5.63 -16.79
C SER A 11 -33.52 6.47 -15.88
N ALA A 12 -33.98 7.69 -15.63
CA ALA A 12 -33.52 8.52 -14.53
C ALA A 12 -33.95 7.85 -13.21
N ALA A 13 -33.07 7.06 -12.62
CA ALA A 13 -33.22 6.59 -11.25
C ALA A 13 -32.53 7.61 -10.33
N VAL A 14 -33.32 8.53 -9.79
CA VAL A 14 -32.93 9.37 -8.66
C VAL A 14 -32.83 8.44 -7.45
N LEU A 15 -31.61 8.07 -7.07
CA LEU A 15 -31.33 7.44 -5.79
C LEU A 15 -30.80 8.52 -4.84
N LEU A 16 -31.71 9.18 -4.16
CA LEU A 16 -31.47 9.76 -2.85
C LEU A 16 -31.33 8.59 -1.88
N GLY A 17 -30.09 8.21 -1.54
CA GLY A 17 -29.87 7.05 -0.70
C GLY A 17 -28.48 7.03 -0.11
N GLY A 18 -28.37 7.56 1.11
CA GLY A 18 -27.34 7.22 2.09
C GLY A 18 -25.90 7.47 1.65
N VAL A 19 -25.28 8.51 2.20
CA VAL A 19 -23.82 8.49 2.37
C VAL A 19 -23.54 7.35 3.35
N LEU A 20 -23.25 6.17 2.81
CA LEU A 20 -22.60 5.09 3.53
C LEU A 20 -21.20 5.62 3.87
N VAL A 21 -21.08 6.29 5.01
CA VAL A 21 -19.79 6.39 5.70
C VAL A 21 -19.45 4.97 6.14
N ALA A 22 -18.85 4.22 5.23
CA ALA A 22 -18.11 3.03 5.60
C ALA A 22 -17.07 3.51 6.62
N PRO A 23 -17.08 3.02 7.88
CA PRO A 23 -15.95 3.24 8.74
C PRO A 23 -14.78 2.57 8.04
N LEU A 24 -13.82 3.38 7.58
CA LEU A 24 -12.49 2.89 7.28
C LEU A 24 -12.02 2.25 8.58
N ALA A 25 -12.09 0.93 8.65
CA ALA A 25 -11.48 0.17 9.71
C ALA A 25 -9.99 0.47 9.60
N THR A 26 -9.50 1.40 10.42
CA THR A 26 -8.07 1.56 10.64
C THR A 26 -7.66 0.35 11.44
N THR A 27 -7.37 -0.75 10.74
CA THR A 27 -6.91 -1.98 11.34
C THR A 27 -5.55 -1.68 11.99
N PRO A 28 -5.38 -1.86 13.30
CA PRO A 28 -4.12 -1.58 13.99
C PRO A 28 -2.96 -2.50 13.56
N ALA A 29 -3.22 -3.48 12.69
CA ALA A 29 -2.22 -4.38 12.11
C ALA A 29 -1.11 -3.62 11.35
N ALA A 30 -1.47 -2.57 10.60
CA ALA A 30 -0.52 -1.84 9.77
C ALA A 30 0.65 -1.20 10.56
N GLN A 31 0.43 -0.86 11.84
CA GLN A 31 1.47 -0.24 12.66
C GLN A 31 2.44 -1.25 13.27
N ALA A 32 1.97 -2.44 13.66
CA ALA A 32 2.83 -3.48 14.21
C ALA A 32 3.89 -3.92 13.18
N ASN A 33 3.47 -4.07 11.93
CA ASN A 33 4.31 -4.61 10.86
C ASN A 33 5.39 -3.61 10.43
N VAL A 34 5.11 -2.30 10.52
CA VAL A 34 6.13 -1.27 10.26
C VAL A 34 7.31 -1.39 11.22
N PHE A 35 7.08 -1.77 12.49
CA PHE A 35 8.17 -2.01 13.43
C PHE A 35 9.03 -3.22 13.03
N ASP A 36 8.43 -4.30 12.49
CA ASP A 36 9.19 -5.46 12.01
C ASP A 36 10.04 -5.13 10.78
N CYS A 37 9.51 -4.29 9.87
CA CYS A 37 10.30 -3.74 8.77
C CYS A 37 11.50 -2.94 9.28
N ILE A 38 11.28 -2.06 10.27
CA ILE A 38 12.33 -1.19 10.83
C ILE A 38 13.39 -2.04 11.54
N ASP A 39 12.98 -2.96 12.41
CA ASP A 39 13.89 -3.82 13.18
C ASP A 39 14.74 -4.67 12.24
N HIS A 40 14.14 -5.33 11.25
CA HIS A 40 14.87 -6.13 10.28
C HIS A 40 15.85 -5.28 9.45
N ALA A 41 15.43 -4.11 8.98
CA ALA A 41 16.30 -3.21 8.22
C ALA A 41 17.49 -2.70 9.05
N VAL A 42 17.26 -2.33 10.31
CA VAL A 42 18.32 -1.88 11.22
C VAL A 42 19.30 -3.02 11.52
N ASN A 43 18.79 -4.22 11.79
CA ASN A 43 19.62 -5.42 11.98
C ASN A 43 20.40 -5.80 10.71
N SER A 44 19.94 -5.36 9.54
CA SER A 44 20.62 -5.55 8.24
C SER A 44 21.60 -4.42 7.87
N GLY A 45 21.71 -3.37 8.71
CA GLY A 45 22.69 -2.29 8.55
C GLY A 45 22.13 -0.96 8.07
N ALA A 46 20.81 -0.80 7.98
CA ALA A 46 20.20 0.53 7.81
C ALA A 46 20.28 1.33 9.11
N THR A 47 20.38 2.66 9.02
CA THR A 47 20.15 3.51 10.19
C THR A 47 18.66 3.53 10.54
N ASN A 48 18.33 3.80 11.81
CA ASN A 48 16.92 3.97 12.23
C ASN A 48 16.18 5.00 11.36
N GLN A 49 16.83 6.11 11.02
CA GLN A 49 16.22 7.16 10.18
C GLN A 49 15.90 6.65 8.77
N GLN A 50 16.83 5.93 8.13
CA GLN A 50 16.62 5.35 6.79
C GLN A 50 15.52 4.27 6.84
N ALA A 51 15.58 3.41 7.85
CA ALA A 51 14.60 2.35 8.05
C ALA A 51 13.19 2.92 8.23
N THR A 52 12.99 3.90 9.12
CA THR A 52 11.69 4.57 9.29
C THR A 52 11.21 5.21 7.98
N ALA A 53 12.06 6.01 7.32
CA ALA A 53 11.67 6.72 6.10
C ALA A 53 11.27 5.77 4.94
N ALA A 54 11.89 4.59 4.86
CA ALA A 54 11.57 3.58 3.87
C ALA A 54 10.35 2.73 4.26
N CYS A 55 10.27 2.26 5.51
CA CYS A 55 9.19 1.40 5.99
C CYS A 55 7.84 2.13 6.08
N GLU A 56 7.83 3.46 6.23
CA GLU A 56 6.61 4.29 6.19
C GLU A 56 6.05 4.49 4.78
N LYS A 57 6.72 4.02 3.73
CA LYS A 57 6.17 4.10 2.38
C LYS A 57 4.89 3.25 2.26
N PRO A 58 3.93 3.66 1.42
CA PRO A 58 2.65 2.98 1.29
C PRO A 58 2.74 1.63 0.57
N THR A 59 3.70 1.43 -0.34
CA THR A 59 3.82 0.21 -1.16
C THR A 59 5.17 -0.47 -0.94
N THR A 60 5.25 -1.79 -1.15
CA THR A 60 6.50 -2.57 -1.00
C THR A 60 7.54 -2.07 -2.00
N ASP A 61 7.10 -1.73 -3.21
CA ASP A 61 7.94 -1.15 -4.26
C ASP A 61 8.52 0.21 -3.85
N GLU A 62 7.73 1.12 -3.28
CA GLU A 62 8.23 2.41 -2.79
C GLU A 62 9.19 2.25 -1.60
N CYS A 63 8.90 1.31 -0.70
CA CYS A 63 9.79 0.96 0.41
C CYS A 63 11.15 0.44 -0.12
N TYR A 64 11.11 -0.50 -1.06
CA TYR A 64 12.32 -1.07 -1.65
C TYR A 64 13.13 -0.02 -2.42
N GLN A 65 12.46 0.87 -3.17
CA GLN A 65 13.13 1.96 -3.88
C GLN A 65 13.78 2.97 -2.92
N ALA A 66 13.17 3.24 -1.77
CA ALA A 66 13.78 4.08 -0.74
C ALA A 66 15.08 3.44 -0.21
N PHE A 67 15.06 2.16 0.16
CA PHE A 67 16.28 1.44 0.54
C PHE A 67 17.32 1.39 -0.57
N ARG A 68 16.90 1.18 -1.83
CA ARG A 68 17.82 1.15 -2.98
C ARG A 68 18.54 2.46 -3.21
N THR A 69 17.89 3.58 -2.92
CA THR A 69 18.49 4.92 -3.07
C THR A 69 19.66 5.09 -2.10
N ASP A 70 19.53 4.57 -0.89
CA ASP A 70 20.51 4.75 0.18
C ASP A 70 21.58 3.65 0.23
N HIS A 71 21.23 2.41 -0.15
CA HIS A 71 22.06 1.22 0.06
C HIS A 71 22.37 0.43 -1.23
N GLY A 72 21.81 0.84 -2.37
CA GLY A 72 21.87 0.06 -3.61
C GLY A 72 20.95 -1.17 -3.58
N ALA A 73 21.09 -2.07 -4.56
CA ALA A 73 20.28 -3.29 -4.62
C ALA A 73 20.72 -4.28 -3.54
N GLN A 74 19.95 -4.35 -2.45
CA GLN A 74 20.18 -5.23 -1.32
C GLN A 74 19.09 -6.29 -1.25
N SER A 75 19.45 -7.55 -1.05
CA SER A 75 18.47 -8.64 -0.91
C SER A 75 17.63 -8.51 0.37
N TRP A 76 18.22 -7.99 1.45
CA TRP A 76 17.51 -7.77 2.72
C TRP A 76 16.46 -6.66 2.62
N ALA A 77 16.60 -5.71 1.68
CA ALA A 77 15.68 -4.58 1.58
C ALA A 77 14.27 -5.01 1.16
N GLN A 78 14.18 -6.00 0.27
CA GLN A 78 12.89 -6.53 -0.13
C GLN A 78 12.22 -7.33 0.99
N ASP A 79 12.99 -8.18 1.71
CA ASP A 79 12.49 -8.93 2.86
C ASP A 79 12.00 -8.00 3.98
N SER A 80 12.74 -6.92 4.29
CA SER A 80 12.27 -5.90 5.25
C SER A 80 10.92 -5.30 4.84
N CYS A 81 10.77 -4.92 3.57
CA CYS A 81 9.55 -4.30 3.08
C CYS A 81 8.36 -5.26 3.04
N GLU A 82 8.59 -6.55 2.79
CA GLU A 82 7.55 -7.57 2.79
C GLU A 82 7.04 -7.84 4.21
N ARG A 83 7.94 -7.99 5.19
CA ARG A 83 7.60 -8.09 6.62
C ARG A 83 6.74 -6.93 7.11
N GLY A 84 7.00 -5.74 6.57
CA GLY A 84 6.21 -4.53 6.84
C GLY A 84 4.73 -4.60 6.47
N ARG A 85 4.30 -5.64 5.73
CA ARG A 85 3.00 -5.71 5.05
C ARG A 85 2.24 -7.03 5.28
N GLU A 86 2.77 -7.91 6.11
CA GLU A 86 2.11 -9.17 6.44
C GLU A 86 0.95 -8.91 7.42
N ASP A 87 -0.31 -9.13 6.99
CA ASP A 87 -1.52 -8.91 7.82
C ASP A 87 -1.66 -9.87 9.02
#